data_AF-A0A2U3B3Q3-F1
#
_entry.id   AF-A0A2U3B3Q3-F1
#
_cell.length_a   1.000
_cell.length_b   1.000
_cell.length_c   1.000
_cell.angle_alpha   90.00
_cell.angle_beta   90.00
_cell.angle_gamma   90.00
#
_symmetry.space_group_name_H-M   'P 1'
#
loop_
_entity.id
_entity.type
_entity.pdbx_description
1 polymer ?
#
loop_
_entity_poly.entity_id
_entity_poly.type
_entity_poly.pdbx_seq_one_letter_code
_entity_poly.pdbx_strand_id
1 'polypeptide(L)'
;MYKIPAFLLFICLSINCFSQTAVIDSQTKHPVSYATISFGNGQGVFADDEGTFMFTNKIYPDIDSLFVSALGFKDLHISSENLPDTLHLVPYIDKLDEVVVRAKLDRKYKEESMEPYLDDDYYKCWLPTIESEIAVYFKNPDDKLKKLTEVHFPIALESKDWEKRHKSNAEKKPFSTLFKVNVYQNNNGFPGKPLTYQNMVFRVTEKHGDAFTLDVSGQDIYIPESGLFISLQVLGYTDKVGKLLPNKKYKEIKSRGQSVKIPTNFRPLLPFTNEIPENNTFIKRVFLNRNQWIQFKKGNVDDSSLLKAGLNNYGMGITFNVYKDE
;
A
#
# COMPACT_ATOMS: atom_id res chain seq x y z
N MET A 1 22.57 -63.25 6.81
CA MET A 1 21.30 -62.84 6.16
C MET A 1 20.64 -61.79 7.03
N TYR A 2 20.38 -60.64 6.43
CA TYR A 2 20.01 -59.37 7.07
C TYR A 2 18.67 -59.43 7.82
N LYS A 3 18.64 -58.88 9.04
CA LYS A 3 17.40 -58.42 9.70
C LYS A 3 17.46 -56.90 9.76
N ILE A 4 16.69 -56.25 8.90
CA ILE A 4 16.42 -54.82 8.98
C ILE A 4 15.22 -54.66 9.92
N PRO A 5 15.33 -53.95 11.06
CA PRO A 5 14.15 -53.49 11.76
C PRO A 5 13.72 -52.16 11.14
N ALA A 6 12.50 -52.15 10.60
CA ALA A 6 11.80 -50.97 10.16
C ALA A 6 11.56 -50.04 11.37
N PHE A 7 12.38 -48.99 11.49
CA PHE A 7 12.09 -47.87 12.38
C PHE A 7 11.49 -46.74 11.54
N LEU A 8 10.18 -46.88 11.26
CA LEU A 8 9.39 -45.82 10.64
C LEU A 8 9.06 -44.82 11.75
N LEU A 9 10.00 -43.91 12.03
CA LEU A 9 9.78 -42.78 12.93
C LEU A 9 8.84 -41.81 12.21
N PHE A 10 7.55 -41.91 12.54
CA PHE A 10 6.51 -40.99 12.13
C PHE A 10 6.80 -39.64 12.82
N ILE A 11 7.50 -38.75 12.11
CA ILE A 11 7.69 -37.36 12.54
C ILE A 11 6.34 -36.67 12.37
N CYS A 12 5.51 -36.71 13.41
CA CYS A 12 4.46 -35.72 13.61
C CYS A 12 5.14 -34.38 13.89
N LEU A 13 5.53 -33.69 12.82
CA LEU A 13 5.75 -32.25 12.88
C LEU A 13 4.41 -31.63 13.28
N SER A 14 4.29 -31.25 14.54
CA SER A 14 3.24 -30.39 15.03
C SER A 14 3.31 -29.08 14.26
N ILE A 15 2.61 -29.01 13.13
CA ILE A 15 2.22 -27.76 12.51
C ILE A 15 1.45 -27.01 13.59
N ASN A 16 2.09 -26.01 14.18
CA ASN A 16 1.40 -25.02 14.99
C ASN A 16 0.39 -24.37 14.04
N CYS A 17 -0.84 -24.87 14.05
CA CYS A 17 -1.95 -24.27 13.35
C CYS A 17 -2.22 -22.96 14.07
N PHE A 18 -1.53 -21.90 13.67
CA PHE A 18 -1.92 -20.56 14.06
C PHE A 18 -3.27 -20.32 13.42
N SER A 19 -4.27 -19.92 14.22
CA SER A 19 -5.59 -19.57 13.71
C SER A 19 -5.42 -18.48 12.65
N GLN A 20 -5.73 -18.85 11.41
CA GLN A 20 -5.72 -17.97 10.26
C GLN A 20 -7.17 -17.75 9.87
N THR A 21 -7.59 -16.50 9.84
CA THR A 21 -8.94 -16.13 9.44
C THR A 21 -8.91 -15.69 7.98
N ALA A 22 -9.80 -16.25 7.17
CA ALA A 22 -9.95 -15.90 5.77
C ALA A 22 -11.04 -14.83 5.57
N VAL A 23 -10.83 -13.94 4.61
CA VAL A 23 -11.81 -12.96 4.15
C VAL A 23 -12.18 -13.33 2.72
N ILE A 24 -13.46 -13.61 2.47
CA ILE A 24 -13.95 -14.04 1.16
C ILE A 24 -15.15 -13.21 0.72
N ASP A 25 -15.36 -13.15 -0.58
CA ASP A 25 -16.58 -12.59 -1.17
C ASP A 25 -17.78 -13.47 -0.81
N SER A 26 -18.81 -12.85 -0.24
CA SER A 26 -20.07 -13.50 0.12
C SER A 26 -20.79 -14.17 -1.07
N GLN A 27 -20.59 -13.68 -2.30
CA GLN A 27 -21.25 -14.17 -3.51
C GLN A 27 -20.39 -15.19 -4.25
N THR A 28 -19.19 -14.79 -4.69
CA THR A 28 -18.33 -15.62 -5.53
C THR A 28 -17.53 -16.65 -4.73
N LYS A 29 -17.41 -16.46 -3.41
CA LYS A 29 -16.53 -17.24 -2.51
C LYS A 29 -15.05 -17.14 -2.83
N HIS A 30 -14.65 -16.24 -3.73
CA HIS A 30 -13.25 -15.96 -3.98
C HIS A 30 -12.61 -15.20 -2.80
N PRO A 31 -11.31 -15.39 -2.54
CA PRO A 31 -10.60 -14.62 -1.54
C PRO A 31 -10.62 -13.13 -1.81
N VAL A 32 -10.73 -12.32 -0.75
CA VAL A 32 -10.60 -10.86 -0.84
C VAL A 32 -9.18 -10.48 -0.45
N SER A 33 -8.30 -10.45 -1.45
CA SER A 33 -6.88 -10.13 -1.26
C SER A 33 -6.68 -8.73 -0.68
N TYR A 34 -5.73 -8.61 0.24
CA TYR A 34 -5.28 -7.32 0.80
C TYR A 34 -6.39 -6.49 1.47
N ALA A 35 -7.40 -7.15 2.05
CA ALA A 35 -8.36 -6.51 2.92
C ALA A 35 -7.66 -5.84 4.12
N THR A 36 -8.20 -4.72 4.58
CA THR A 36 -7.74 -4.00 5.78
C THR A 36 -8.52 -4.50 6.98
N ILE A 37 -7.83 -4.97 8.03
CA ILE A 37 -8.42 -5.41 9.29
C ILE A 37 -7.99 -4.43 10.37
N SER A 38 -8.85 -3.46 10.69
CA SER A 38 -8.63 -2.46 11.74
C SER A 38 -9.11 -2.97 13.10
N PHE A 39 -8.35 -2.67 14.15
CA PHE A 39 -8.68 -3.01 15.54
C PHE A 39 -9.37 -1.84 16.27
N GLY A 40 -9.73 -0.76 15.57
CA GLY A 40 -10.42 0.40 16.15
C GLY A 40 -9.58 1.31 17.06
N ASN A 41 -8.36 0.89 17.41
CA ASN A 41 -7.47 1.59 18.34
C ASN A 41 -6.21 2.18 17.67
N GLY A 42 -6.25 2.41 16.35
CA GLY A 42 -5.08 2.83 15.58
C GLY A 42 -4.19 1.69 15.10
N GLN A 43 -4.49 0.45 15.49
CA GLN A 43 -3.78 -0.76 15.07
C GLN A 43 -4.62 -1.61 14.13
N GLY A 44 -3.97 -2.58 13.50
CA GLY A 44 -4.59 -3.44 12.50
C GLY A 44 -3.55 -4.19 11.69
N VAL A 45 -4.04 -5.08 10.84
CA VAL A 45 -3.28 -5.93 9.92
C VAL A 45 -3.94 -5.91 8.53
N PHE A 46 -3.26 -6.48 7.54
CA PHE A 46 -3.82 -6.71 6.22
C PHE A 46 -3.91 -8.21 5.96
N ALA A 47 -4.92 -8.61 5.19
CA ALA A 47 -4.95 -9.92 4.58
C ALA A 47 -3.85 -10.04 3.51
N ASP A 48 -3.39 -11.26 3.26
CA ASP A 48 -2.48 -11.57 2.16
C ASP A 48 -3.21 -11.66 0.81
N ASP A 49 -2.52 -12.15 -0.21
CA ASP A 49 -3.04 -12.39 -1.55
C ASP A 49 -4.15 -13.45 -1.57
N GLU A 50 -4.13 -14.37 -0.62
CA GLU A 50 -5.15 -15.43 -0.43
C GLU A 50 -6.28 -14.98 0.52
N GLY A 51 -6.37 -13.68 0.81
CA GLY A 51 -7.41 -13.13 1.68
C GLY A 51 -7.28 -13.55 3.14
N THR A 52 -6.11 -14.04 3.56
CA THR A 52 -5.91 -14.62 4.88
C THR A 52 -5.12 -13.67 5.79
N PHE A 53 -5.52 -13.58 7.06
CA PHE A 53 -4.79 -12.81 8.08
C PHE A 53 -4.66 -13.57 9.39
N MET A 54 -3.66 -13.18 10.20
CA MET A 54 -3.41 -13.78 11.50
C MET A 54 -3.95 -12.88 12.62
N PHE A 55 -4.93 -13.40 13.36
CA PHE A 55 -5.46 -12.78 14.56
C PHE A 55 -5.69 -13.85 15.63
N THR A 56 -5.16 -13.62 16.84
CA THR A 56 -5.43 -14.49 18.00
C THR A 56 -5.45 -13.65 19.28
N ASN A 57 -6.27 -14.04 20.25
CA ASN A 57 -6.31 -13.40 21.57
C ASN A 57 -4.97 -13.48 22.30
N LYS A 58 -4.10 -14.45 21.95
CA LYS A 58 -2.74 -14.52 22.48
C LYS A 58 -1.85 -13.38 21.98
N ILE A 59 -2.02 -12.97 20.71
CA ILE A 59 -1.23 -11.91 20.09
C ILE A 59 -1.84 -10.53 20.39
N TYR A 60 -3.16 -10.46 20.45
CA TYR A 60 -3.96 -9.24 20.58
C TYR A 60 -5.04 -9.41 21.68
N PRO A 61 -4.65 -9.53 22.97
CA PRO A 61 -5.58 -9.83 24.06
C PRO A 61 -6.58 -8.70 24.35
N ASP A 62 -6.21 -7.45 24.03
CA ASP A 62 -7.00 -6.26 24.34
C ASP A 62 -7.91 -5.81 23.18
N ILE A 63 -8.07 -6.65 22.14
CA ILE A 63 -8.87 -6.33 20.95
C ILE A 63 -10.17 -7.11 21.01
N ASP A 64 -11.31 -6.40 21.13
CA ASP A 64 -12.66 -6.96 21.22
C ASP A 64 -13.45 -6.89 19.90
N SER A 65 -12.99 -6.08 18.94
CA SER A 65 -13.73 -5.75 17.71
C SER A 65 -12.77 -5.63 16.52
N LEU A 66 -13.24 -6.09 15.36
CA LEU A 66 -12.56 -5.96 14.07
C LEU A 66 -13.43 -5.19 13.09
N PHE A 67 -12.82 -4.23 12.38
CA PHE A 67 -13.43 -3.52 11.25
C PHE A 67 -12.69 -3.92 9.98
N VAL A 68 -13.37 -4.67 9.11
CA VAL A 68 -12.82 -5.21 7.87
C VAL A 68 -13.32 -4.40 6.70
N SER A 69 -12.41 -3.87 5.89
CA SER A 69 -12.72 -3.11 4.68
C SER A 69 -11.88 -3.57 3.49
N ALA A 70 -12.48 -3.51 2.30
CA ALA A 70 -11.80 -3.87 1.06
C ALA A 70 -12.39 -3.07 -0.11
N LEU A 71 -11.55 -2.86 -1.12
CA LEU A 71 -11.93 -2.14 -2.33
C LEU A 71 -13.07 -2.88 -3.06
N GLY A 72 -14.21 -2.23 -3.25
CA GLY A 72 -15.38 -2.83 -3.92
C GLY A 72 -16.32 -3.63 -3.00
N PHE A 73 -16.11 -3.60 -1.68
CA PHE A 73 -16.94 -4.29 -0.70
C PHE A 73 -17.54 -3.32 0.32
N LYS A 74 -18.64 -3.74 0.95
CA LYS A 74 -19.19 -3.10 2.14
C LYS A 74 -18.33 -3.44 3.35
N ASP A 75 -18.08 -2.44 4.20
CA ASP A 75 -17.35 -2.63 5.45
C ASP A 75 -18.11 -3.60 6.37
N LEU A 76 -17.35 -4.48 7.04
CA LEU A 76 -17.84 -5.44 8.02
C LEU A 76 -17.31 -5.06 9.41
N HIS A 77 -18.21 -4.96 10.39
CA HIS A 77 -17.86 -4.80 11.79
C HIS A 77 -18.27 -6.05 12.56
N ILE A 78 -17.33 -6.68 13.26
CA ILE A 78 -17.55 -7.95 13.96
C ILE A 78 -16.79 -7.99 15.29
N SER A 79 -17.35 -8.70 16.28
CA SER A 79 -16.65 -9.01 17.53
C SER A 79 -15.47 -9.95 17.26
N SER A 80 -14.37 -9.76 17.99
CA SER A 80 -13.25 -10.71 18.02
C SER A 80 -13.53 -11.92 18.91
N GLU A 81 -14.56 -11.85 19.76
CA GLU A 81 -15.02 -12.97 20.58
C GLU A 81 -15.62 -14.06 19.68
N ASN A 82 -15.09 -15.28 19.78
CA ASN A 82 -15.49 -16.42 18.94
C ASN A 82 -15.44 -16.10 17.43
N LEU A 83 -14.41 -15.34 17.01
CA LEU A 83 -14.20 -14.98 15.61
C LEU A 83 -14.22 -16.24 14.72
N PRO A 84 -15.09 -16.29 13.69
CA PRO A 84 -15.14 -17.44 12.80
C PRO A 84 -13.87 -17.51 11.94
N ASP A 85 -13.54 -18.71 11.45
CA ASP A 85 -12.40 -18.93 10.56
C ASP A 85 -12.58 -18.25 9.19
N THR A 86 -13.80 -17.85 8.84
CA THR A 86 -14.12 -17.18 7.57
C THR A 86 -15.04 -15.99 7.78
N LEU A 87 -14.64 -14.84 7.24
CA LEU A 87 -15.41 -13.60 7.19
C LEU A 87 -15.93 -13.39 5.76
N HIS A 88 -17.21 -13.08 5.63
CA HIS A 88 -17.84 -12.83 4.34
C HIS A 88 -18.04 -11.34 4.12
N LEU A 89 -17.40 -10.78 3.10
CA LEU A 89 -17.64 -9.41 2.66
C LEU A 89 -18.68 -9.37 1.55
N VAL A 90 -19.62 -8.43 1.66
CA VAL A 90 -20.65 -8.22 0.65
C VAL A 90 -20.14 -7.24 -0.40
N PRO A 91 -20.11 -7.60 -1.69
CA PRO A 91 -19.75 -6.68 -2.77
C PRO A 91 -20.64 -5.43 -2.78
N TYR A 92 -20.05 -4.29 -3.15
CA TYR A 92 -20.75 -3.02 -3.30
C TYR A 92 -21.38 -2.96 -4.72
N ILE A 93 -22.53 -3.61 -4.91
CA ILE A 93 -23.16 -3.82 -6.23
C ILE A 93 -23.66 -2.50 -6.88
N ASP A 94 -24.00 -1.48 -6.07
CA ASP A 94 -24.75 -0.30 -6.54
C ASP A 94 -23.92 0.79 -7.25
N LYS A 95 -22.63 0.58 -7.55
CA LYS A 95 -21.76 1.58 -8.19
C LYS A 95 -20.73 1.01 -9.17
N LEU A 96 -21.09 -0.02 -9.92
CA LEU A 96 -20.55 -0.10 -11.28
C LEU A 96 -21.24 1.01 -12.06
N ASP A 97 -20.73 2.25 -11.95
CA ASP A 97 -20.89 3.21 -13.05
C ASP A 97 -20.49 2.40 -14.28
N GLU A 98 -21.46 2.27 -15.19
CA GLU A 98 -21.40 1.45 -16.38
C GLU A 98 -19.95 1.42 -16.85
N VAL A 99 -19.28 0.25 -16.73
CA VAL A 99 -17.96 0.09 -17.32
C VAL A 99 -18.24 0.33 -18.78
N VAL A 100 -17.99 1.55 -19.24
CA VAL A 100 -18.01 1.85 -20.66
C VAL A 100 -16.88 1.00 -21.14
N VAL A 101 -17.22 -0.20 -21.63
CA VAL A 101 -16.32 -1.09 -22.35
C VAL A 101 -15.98 -0.29 -23.59
N ARG A 102 -15.04 0.64 -23.45
CA ARG A 102 -14.48 1.37 -24.57
C ARG A 102 -13.71 0.28 -25.30
N ALA A 103 -14.23 -0.13 -26.46
CA ALA A 103 -13.53 -1.02 -27.36
C ALA A 103 -12.06 -0.57 -27.43
N LYS A 104 -11.13 -1.53 -27.45
CA LYS A 104 -9.69 -1.28 -27.50
C LYS A 104 -9.43 -0.15 -28.51
N LEU A 105 -9.04 1.02 -28.01
CA LEU A 105 -8.92 2.22 -28.82
C LEU A 105 -7.73 2.04 -29.78
N ASP A 106 -8.02 1.65 -31.01
CA ASP A 106 -7.06 1.57 -32.11
C ASP A 106 -6.88 2.94 -32.78
N ARG A 107 -6.59 3.95 -31.97
CA ARG A 107 -6.35 5.32 -32.41
C ARG A 107 -4.88 5.65 -32.26
N LYS A 108 -4.36 6.47 -33.18
CA LYS A 108 -3.00 7.02 -33.04
C LYS A 108 -2.93 7.88 -31.78
N TYR A 109 -1.90 7.65 -30.98
CA TYR A 109 -1.60 8.41 -29.78
C TYR A 109 -0.16 8.93 -29.81
N LYS A 110 0.12 9.90 -28.94
CA LYS A 110 1.45 10.33 -28.56
C LYS A 110 1.63 10.00 -27.08
N GLU A 111 2.75 9.39 -26.73
CA GLU A 111 3.12 9.17 -25.33
C GLU A 111 3.68 10.46 -24.72
N GLU A 112 3.27 10.77 -23.50
CA GLU A 112 3.79 11.87 -22.69
C GLU A 112 4.07 11.38 -21.27
N SER A 113 5.11 11.94 -20.65
CA SER A 113 5.56 11.60 -19.29
C SER A 113 5.65 12.85 -18.42
N MET A 114 5.27 12.69 -17.16
CA MET A 114 5.62 13.58 -16.06
C MET A 114 6.67 12.85 -15.22
N GLU A 115 7.91 13.31 -15.29
CA GLU A 115 9.03 12.66 -14.61
C GLU A 115 8.88 12.74 -13.07
N PRO A 116 9.24 11.66 -12.34
CA PRO A 116 9.28 11.70 -10.89
C PRO A 116 10.42 12.57 -10.37
N TYR A 117 10.27 13.09 -9.15
CA TYR A 117 11.37 13.70 -8.41
C TYR A 117 12.19 12.63 -7.69
N LEU A 118 13.48 12.56 -7.97
CA LEU A 118 14.41 11.60 -7.37
C LEU A 118 15.34 12.31 -6.39
N ASP A 119 15.45 11.78 -5.18
CA ASP A 119 16.41 12.23 -4.16
C ASP A 119 16.69 11.04 -3.23
N ASP A 120 17.90 10.96 -2.68
CA ASP A 120 18.34 9.91 -1.75
C ASP A 120 18.75 10.45 -0.37
N ASP A 121 18.57 11.76 -0.14
CA ASP A 121 18.79 12.39 1.15
C ASP A 121 17.73 11.92 2.15
N TYR A 122 18.19 11.13 3.11
CA TYR A 122 17.41 10.63 4.24
C TYR A 122 16.55 11.72 4.92
N TYR A 123 17.08 12.94 5.08
CA TYR A 123 16.37 14.01 5.79
C TYR A 123 15.27 14.66 4.96
N LYS A 124 15.25 14.43 3.65
CA LYS A 124 14.18 14.82 2.74
C LYS A 124 13.18 13.70 2.48
N CYS A 125 13.37 12.53 3.09
CA CYS A 125 12.50 11.40 2.90
C CYS A 125 11.46 11.26 4.00
N TRP A 126 10.26 10.87 3.60
CA TRP A 126 9.28 10.33 4.52
C TRP A 126 9.63 8.91 4.91
N LEU A 127 9.42 8.59 6.20
CA LEU A 127 9.62 7.27 6.77
C LEU A 127 8.27 6.52 6.78
N PRO A 128 8.06 5.53 5.88
CA PRO A 128 6.77 4.88 5.78
C PRO A 128 6.49 3.98 6.98
N THR A 129 5.24 3.94 7.41
CA THR A 129 4.73 3.04 8.47
C THR A 129 3.63 2.12 7.92
N ILE A 130 3.36 1.00 8.58
CA ILE A 130 2.34 0.01 8.18
C ILE A 130 0.90 0.52 8.37
N GLU A 131 0.50 1.49 7.57
CA GLU A 131 -0.85 2.05 7.44
C GLU A 131 -0.87 3.30 6.57
N SER A 132 0.33 3.82 6.34
CA SER A 132 0.63 4.96 5.52
C SER A 132 0.12 4.74 4.11
N GLU A 133 -0.77 5.61 3.68
CA GLU A 133 -1.13 5.78 2.27
C GLU A 133 -0.85 7.23 1.88
N ILE A 134 -0.03 7.43 0.84
CA ILE A 134 0.19 8.75 0.22
C ILE A 134 -0.56 8.76 -1.10
N ALA A 135 -1.30 9.82 -1.40
CA ALA A 135 -1.85 10.09 -2.71
C ALA A 135 -1.26 11.37 -3.32
N VAL A 136 -1.06 11.35 -4.63
CA VAL A 136 -0.65 12.53 -5.42
C VAL A 136 -1.74 12.85 -6.43
N TYR A 137 -2.12 14.13 -6.48
CA TYR A 137 -3.06 14.66 -7.47
C TYR A 137 -2.37 14.94 -8.80
N PHE A 138 -2.93 14.39 -9.88
CA PHE A 138 -2.54 14.69 -11.25
C PHE A 138 -3.67 15.43 -11.95
N LYS A 139 -3.42 16.72 -12.25
CA LYS A 139 -4.34 17.56 -13.01
C LYS A 139 -4.41 17.11 -14.46
N ASN A 140 -5.59 17.23 -15.07
CA ASN A 140 -5.75 17.09 -16.51
C ASN A 140 -5.91 18.49 -17.13
N PRO A 141 -4.91 19.02 -17.85
CA PRO A 141 -4.91 20.41 -18.29
C PRO A 141 -5.82 20.69 -19.51
N ASP A 142 -6.29 19.64 -20.19
CA ASP A 142 -7.12 19.74 -21.39
C ASP A 142 -8.10 18.55 -21.46
N ASP A 143 -9.03 18.62 -22.42
CA ASP A 143 -10.12 17.67 -22.63
C ASP A 143 -9.74 16.45 -23.50
N LYS A 144 -8.48 16.35 -23.95
CA LYS A 144 -8.05 15.22 -24.78
C LYS A 144 -8.17 13.92 -24.01
N LEU A 145 -8.54 12.87 -24.73
CA LEU A 145 -8.56 11.53 -24.19
C LEU A 145 -7.14 11.09 -23.83
N LYS A 146 -6.91 10.88 -22.53
CA LYS A 146 -5.64 10.39 -21.99
C LYS A 146 -5.83 9.06 -21.29
N LYS A 147 -4.98 8.08 -21.57
CA LYS A 147 -4.94 6.78 -20.89
C LYS A 147 -3.63 6.62 -20.14
N LEU A 148 -3.72 6.40 -18.84
CA LEU A 148 -2.57 6.11 -17.99
C LEU A 148 -1.92 4.78 -18.40
N THR A 149 -0.61 4.76 -18.59
CA THR A 149 0.15 3.56 -18.97
C THR A 149 1.13 3.15 -17.90
N GLU A 150 1.80 4.10 -17.24
CA GLU A 150 2.76 3.81 -16.17
C GLU A 150 2.64 4.80 -15.01
N VAL A 151 3.01 4.32 -13.82
CA VAL A 151 3.20 5.16 -12.63
C VAL A 151 4.63 5.00 -12.12
N HIS A 152 5.30 6.12 -11.89
CA HIS A 152 6.68 6.16 -11.42
C HIS A 152 6.71 6.57 -9.95
N PHE A 153 7.04 5.62 -9.07
CA PHE A 153 7.15 5.84 -7.63
C PHE A 153 8.62 6.11 -7.28
N PRO A 154 9.03 7.35 -6.98
CA PRO A 154 10.38 7.60 -6.51
C PRO A 154 10.60 6.97 -5.13
N ILE A 155 11.76 6.34 -4.95
CA ILE A 155 12.13 5.58 -3.76
C ILE A 155 13.60 5.86 -3.41
N ALA A 156 13.91 5.96 -2.13
CA ALA A 156 15.27 6.12 -1.64
C ALA A 156 15.73 4.87 -0.87
N LEU A 157 16.87 4.32 -1.29
CA LEU A 157 17.46 3.13 -0.70
C LEU A 157 18.55 3.48 0.31
N GLU A 158 18.35 3.03 1.55
CA GLU A 158 19.31 3.24 2.62
C GLU A 158 20.54 2.35 2.49
N SER A 159 21.72 2.95 2.63
CA SER A 159 22.99 2.24 2.78
C SER A 159 23.03 1.50 4.13
N LYS A 160 23.68 0.33 4.17
CA LYS A 160 23.96 -0.41 5.42
C LYS A 160 24.84 0.39 6.37
N ASP A 161 25.78 1.14 5.80
CA ASP A 161 26.73 1.98 6.51
C ASP A 161 26.32 3.45 6.34
N TRP A 162 25.96 4.07 7.46
CA TRP A 162 25.48 5.45 7.52
C TRP A 162 26.50 6.47 7.00
N GLU A 163 27.79 6.21 7.21
CA GLU A 163 28.87 7.10 6.78
C GLU A 163 29.07 7.03 5.27
N LYS A 164 28.69 5.91 4.64
CA LYS A 164 28.80 5.69 3.19
C LYS A 164 27.51 6.06 2.45
N ARG A 165 26.52 6.68 3.08
CA ARG A 165 25.21 6.94 2.47
C ARG A 165 25.26 7.71 1.16
N HIS A 166 26.19 8.67 1.02
CA HIS A 166 26.36 9.49 -0.19
C HIS A 166 27.18 8.81 -1.30
N LYS A 167 27.52 7.52 -1.16
CA LYS A 167 28.27 6.78 -2.19
C LYS A 167 27.33 5.94 -3.03
N SER A 168 27.38 6.11 -4.35
CA SER A 168 26.55 5.35 -5.31
C SER A 168 26.77 3.83 -5.23
N ASN A 169 27.97 3.38 -4.83
CA ASN A 169 28.32 1.97 -4.67
C ASN A 169 28.13 1.43 -3.24
N ALA A 170 27.48 2.19 -2.35
CA ALA A 170 27.27 1.73 -0.99
C ALA A 170 26.32 0.53 -0.94
N GLU A 171 26.73 -0.50 -0.21
CA GLU A 171 25.91 -1.69 0.00
C GLU A 171 24.59 -1.30 0.70
N LYS A 172 23.46 -1.66 0.10
CA LYS A 172 22.13 -1.28 0.60
C LYS A 172 21.62 -2.27 1.63
N LYS A 173 20.83 -1.78 2.59
CA LYS A 173 20.25 -2.60 3.64
C LYS A 173 19.14 -3.48 3.06
N PRO A 174 19.19 -4.82 3.21
CA PRO A 174 18.20 -5.70 2.62
C PRO A 174 16.80 -5.47 3.18
N PHE A 175 15.80 -5.50 2.32
CA PHE A 175 14.40 -5.46 2.69
C PHE A 175 13.52 -6.06 1.58
N SER A 176 12.28 -6.36 1.92
CA SER A 176 11.27 -6.74 0.95
C SER A 176 9.92 -6.26 1.42
N THR A 177 9.37 -5.23 0.78
CA THR A 177 8.14 -4.55 1.21
C THR A 177 7.13 -4.60 0.08
N LEU A 178 5.88 -4.94 0.42
CA LEU A 178 4.76 -4.94 -0.49
C LEU A 178 4.00 -3.61 -0.38
N PHE A 179 3.70 -3.04 -1.54
CA PHE A 179 2.92 -1.84 -1.69
C PHE A 179 1.64 -2.13 -2.47
N LYS A 180 0.58 -1.40 -2.14
CA LYS A 180 -0.68 -1.39 -2.86
C LYS A 180 -0.89 -0.03 -3.50
N VAL A 181 -1.36 -0.01 -4.74
CA VAL A 181 -1.69 1.18 -5.51
C VAL A 181 -3.18 1.27 -5.70
N ASN A 182 -3.74 2.45 -5.46
CA ASN A 182 -5.14 2.74 -5.78
C ASN A 182 -5.20 4.00 -6.64
N VAL A 183 -6.22 4.09 -7.47
CA VAL A 183 -6.51 5.28 -8.29
C VAL A 183 -7.89 5.78 -7.94
N TYR A 184 -8.02 7.08 -7.66
CA TYR A 184 -9.25 7.70 -7.20
C TYR A 184 -9.66 8.86 -8.09
N GLN A 185 -10.97 9.07 -8.21
CA GLN A 185 -11.55 10.29 -8.75
C GLN A 185 -11.15 11.48 -7.88
N ASN A 186 -11.05 12.65 -8.50
CA ASN A 186 -10.99 13.91 -7.77
C ASN A 186 -12.39 14.28 -7.25
N ASN A 187 -12.53 14.43 -5.93
CA ASN A 187 -13.73 14.91 -5.28
C ASN A 187 -13.42 16.23 -4.56
N ASN A 188 -13.66 17.35 -5.23
CA ASN A 188 -13.44 18.70 -4.69
C ASN A 188 -12.03 18.93 -4.13
N GLY A 189 -11.01 18.42 -4.82
CA GLY A 189 -9.61 18.56 -4.42
C GLY A 189 -9.10 17.50 -3.45
N PHE A 190 -9.90 16.47 -3.15
CA PHE A 190 -9.50 15.33 -2.30
C PHE A 190 -9.71 14.01 -3.04
N PRO A 191 -8.96 12.93 -2.71
CA PRO A 191 -9.24 11.62 -3.26
C PRO A 191 -10.65 11.15 -2.89
N GLY A 192 -11.44 10.82 -3.92
CA GLY A 192 -12.84 10.40 -3.82
C GLY A 192 -13.01 8.89 -3.97
N LYS A 193 -13.98 8.49 -4.80
CA LYS A 193 -14.22 7.07 -5.10
C LYS A 193 -13.09 6.48 -5.94
N PRO A 194 -12.81 5.18 -5.81
CA PRO A 194 -11.86 4.50 -6.68
C PRO A 194 -12.32 4.52 -8.15
N LEU A 195 -11.36 4.66 -9.07
CA LEU A 195 -11.56 4.54 -10.52
C LEU A 195 -11.38 3.10 -11.03
N THR A 196 -10.67 2.27 -10.27
CA THR A 196 -10.51 0.84 -10.53
C THR A 196 -10.67 0.08 -9.22
N TYR A 197 -11.25 -1.12 -9.29
CA TYR A 197 -11.39 -2.04 -8.17
C TYR A 197 -10.36 -3.18 -8.18
N GLN A 198 -9.44 -3.17 -9.16
CA GLN A 198 -8.36 -4.16 -9.22
C GLN A 198 -7.30 -3.88 -8.16
N ASN A 199 -6.84 -4.94 -7.50
CA ASN A 199 -5.71 -4.86 -6.57
C ASN A 199 -4.39 -4.76 -7.35
N MET A 200 -3.87 -3.55 -7.52
CA MET A 200 -2.53 -3.34 -8.04
C MET A 200 -1.53 -3.37 -6.88
N VAL A 201 -0.63 -4.35 -6.88
CA VAL A 201 0.40 -4.50 -5.85
C VAL A 201 1.77 -4.73 -6.49
N PHE A 202 2.81 -4.26 -5.82
CA PHE A 202 4.19 -4.52 -6.25
C PHE A 202 5.12 -4.62 -5.05
N ARG A 203 6.21 -5.36 -5.24
CA ARG A 203 7.22 -5.63 -4.21
C ARG A 203 8.48 -4.82 -4.51
N VAL A 204 8.96 -4.07 -3.53
CA VAL A 204 10.24 -3.37 -3.60
C VAL A 204 11.27 -4.03 -2.68
N THR A 205 12.51 -4.07 -3.14
CA THR A 205 13.69 -4.58 -2.42
C THR A 205 14.87 -3.63 -2.62
N GLU A 206 15.97 -3.89 -1.91
CA GLU A 206 17.22 -3.12 -2.02
C GLU A 206 17.93 -3.22 -3.38
N LYS A 207 17.41 -4.07 -4.27
CA LYS A 207 17.95 -4.25 -5.63
C LYS A 207 17.28 -3.35 -6.67
N HIS A 208 16.22 -2.64 -6.28
CA HIS A 208 15.58 -1.66 -7.15
C HIS A 208 16.45 -0.40 -7.26
N GLY A 209 16.13 0.47 -8.23
CA GLY A 209 16.81 1.76 -8.38
C GLY A 209 16.29 2.82 -7.41
N ASP A 210 16.32 4.06 -7.88
CA ASP A 210 15.76 5.27 -7.27
C ASP A 210 14.27 5.48 -7.60
N ALA A 211 13.69 4.66 -8.47
CA ALA A 211 12.27 4.62 -8.74
C ALA A 211 11.78 3.18 -8.98
N PHE A 212 10.49 2.95 -8.74
CA PHE A 212 9.76 1.78 -9.22
C PHE A 212 8.74 2.22 -10.27
N THR A 213 8.84 1.67 -11.48
CA THR A 213 7.85 1.89 -12.55
C THR A 213 6.85 0.75 -12.56
N LEU A 214 5.57 1.07 -12.35
CA LEU A 214 4.46 0.13 -12.44
C LEU A 214 3.72 0.32 -13.76
N ASP A 215 3.69 -0.72 -14.59
CA ASP A 215 2.82 -0.78 -15.77
C ASP A 215 1.35 -0.97 -15.33
N VAL A 216 0.50 -0.03 -15.76
CA VAL A 216 -0.95 -0.04 -15.55
C VAL A 216 -1.72 0.07 -16.87
N SER A 217 -1.06 -0.12 -18.01
CA SER A 217 -1.65 -0.02 -19.34
C SER A 217 -2.81 -0.99 -19.56
N GLY A 218 -2.79 -2.15 -18.89
CA GLY A 218 -3.86 -3.16 -18.89
C GLY A 218 -5.06 -2.84 -18.00
N GLN A 219 -5.03 -1.74 -17.24
CA GLN A 219 -6.06 -1.38 -16.27
C GLN A 219 -7.14 -0.45 -16.83
N ASP A 220 -6.99 -0.02 -18.09
CA ASP A 220 -7.93 0.87 -18.81
C ASP A 220 -8.30 2.15 -18.02
N ILE A 221 -7.31 2.72 -17.34
CA ILE A 221 -7.48 3.95 -16.55
C ILE A 221 -7.37 5.17 -17.45
N TYR A 222 -8.49 5.85 -17.68
CA TYR A 222 -8.53 7.13 -18.40
C TYR A 222 -8.49 8.28 -17.41
N ILE A 223 -7.71 9.32 -17.73
CA ILE A 223 -7.56 10.49 -16.87
C ILE A 223 -8.83 11.36 -17.02
N PRO A 224 -9.64 11.55 -15.97
CA PRO A 224 -10.84 12.38 -16.05
C PRO A 224 -10.49 13.86 -16.27
N GLU A 225 -11.45 14.67 -16.74
CA GLU A 225 -11.30 16.13 -16.82
C GLU A 225 -10.95 16.75 -15.46
N SER A 226 -11.55 16.24 -14.38
CA SER A 226 -11.25 16.65 -13.01
C SER A 226 -9.86 16.25 -12.52
N GLY A 227 -9.05 15.58 -13.35
CA GLY A 227 -7.85 14.87 -12.91
C GLY A 227 -8.18 13.65 -12.06
N LEU A 228 -7.12 13.03 -11.54
CA LEU A 228 -7.20 11.84 -10.68
C LEU A 228 -6.16 11.91 -9.56
N PHE A 229 -6.34 11.03 -8.58
CA PHE A 229 -5.34 10.77 -7.55
C PHE A 229 -4.79 9.37 -7.74
N ILE A 230 -3.47 9.21 -7.56
CA ILE A 230 -2.82 7.90 -7.48
C ILE A 230 -2.20 7.78 -6.10
N SER A 231 -2.43 6.66 -5.43
CA SER A 231 -1.90 6.42 -4.11
C SER A 231 -0.92 5.26 -4.02
N LEU A 232 -0.07 5.33 -3.00
CA LEU A 232 0.88 4.30 -2.59
C LEU A 232 0.63 3.97 -1.11
N GLN A 233 0.16 2.76 -0.85
CA GLN A 233 -0.11 2.24 0.49
C GLN A 233 0.92 1.18 0.88
N VAL A 234 1.46 1.29 2.11
CA VAL A 234 2.36 0.29 2.67
C VAL A 234 1.55 -0.87 3.27
N LEU A 235 1.70 -2.08 2.73
CA LEU A 235 1.08 -3.29 3.32
C LEU A 235 1.97 -3.95 4.37
N GLY A 236 3.29 -3.98 4.13
CA GLY A 236 4.26 -4.49 5.09
C GLY A 236 5.38 -5.30 4.45
N TYR A 237 6.18 -5.98 5.29
CA TYR A 237 7.27 -6.83 4.82
C TYR A 237 6.74 -8.13 4.25
N THR A 238 7.48 -8.68 3.29
CA THR A 238 7.22 -9.99 2.69
C THR A 238 8.33 -10.98 3.02
N ASP A 239 8.06 -12.25 2.79
CA ASP A 239 9.10 -13.26 2.69
C ASP A 239 9.93 -13.11 1.40
N LYS A 240 10.82 -14.09 1.16
CA LYS A 240 11.70 -14.11 -0.01
C LYS A 240 10.96 -14.25 -1.35
N VAL A 241 9.79 -14.89 -1.36
CA VAL A 241 8.98 -15.11 -2.57
C VAL A 241 7.95 -14.00 -2.79
N GLY A 242 7.74 -13.13 -1.80
CA GLY A 242 6.86 -11.96 -1.91
C GLY A 242 5.54 -12.10 -1.16
N LYS A 243 5.34 -13.19 -0.41
CA LYS A 243 4.13 -13.36 0.41
C LYS A 243 4.17 -12.42 1.61
N LEU A 244 3.05 -11.72 1.86
CA LEU A 244 2.95 -10.77 2.94
C LEU A 244 3.12 -11.47 4.30
N LEU A 245 4.00 -10.94 5.14
CA LEU A 245 4.21 -11.47 6.48
C LEU A 245 3.20 -10.86 7.47
N PRO A 246 2.79 -11.60 8.50
CA PRO A 246 2.02 -11.04 9.60
C PRO A 246 2.91 -10.08 10.40
N ASN A 247 2.78 -8.79 10.13
CA ASN A 247 3.64 -7.76 10.72
C ASN A 247 2.98 -7.14 11.95
N LYS A 248 3.68 -7.12 13.09
CA LYS A 248 3.31 -6.24 14.21
C LYS A 248 3.76 -4.81 13.89
N LYS A 249 2.92 -3.84 14.21
CA LYS A 249 3.18 -2.40 14.01
C LYS A 249 4.36 -1.84 14.80
N TYR A 250 4.82 -2.58 15.80
CA TYR A 250 5.85 -2.13 16.71
C TYR A 250 6.81 -3.27 17.06
N LYS A 251 8.03 -2.89 17.39
CA LYS A 251 9.00 -3.74 18.08
C LYS A 251 8.89 -3.49 19.58
N GLU A 252 8.83 -4.56 20.35
CA GLU A 252 8.94 -4.47 21.81
C GLU A 252 10.41 -4.51 22.20
N ILE A 253 10.88 -3.43 22.81
CA ILE A 253 12.21 -3.39 23.43
C ILE A 253 12.02 -3.43 24.93
N LYS A 254 12.61 -4.43 25.58
CA LYS A 254 12.64 -4.52 27.04
C LYS A 254 13.84 -3.71 27.54
N SER A 255 13.58 -2.65 28.31
CA SER A 255 14.61 -1.86 28.97
C SER A 255 14.24 -1.66 30.44
N ARG A 256 15.15 -2.01 31.35
CA ARG A 256 14.99 -1.83 32.81
C ARG A 256 13.64 -2.34 33.37
N GLY A 257 13.17 -3.50 32.89
CA GLY A 257 11.92 -4.11 33.34
C GLY A 257 10.64 -3.51 32.74
N GLN A 258 10.74 -2.48 31.90
CA GLN A 258 9.62 -1.91 31.15
C GLN A 258 9.72 -2.29 29.66
N SER A 259 8.59 -2.65 29.05
CA SER A 259 8.49 -2.90 27.62
C SER A 259 8.10 -1.62 26.89
N VAL A 260 8.98 -1.09 26.05
CA VAL A 260 8.73 0.07 25.19
C VAL A 260 8.37 -0.41 23.79
N LYS A 261 7.26 0.08 23.24
CA LYS A 261 6.82 -0.21 21.87
C LYS A 261 7.34 0.87 20.93
N ILE A 262 8.16 0.49 19.95
CA ILE A 262 8.69 1.42 18.94
C ILE A 262 8.03 1.12 17.59
N PRO A 263 7.44 2.11 16.91
CA PRO A 263 6.87 1.93 15.58
C PRO A 263 7.88 1.32 14.59
N THR A 264 7.43 0.38 13.79
CA THR A 264 8.25 -0.19 12.72
C THR A 264 8.18 0.72 11.50
N ASN A 265 9.30 1.34 11.15
CA ASN A 265 9.45 2.00 9.85
C ASN A 265 9.79 0.96 8.77
N PHE A 266 9.22 1.16 7.59
CA PHE A 266 9.39 0.32 6.41
C PHE A 266 10.35 0.98 5.43
N ARG A 267 10.91 0.16 4.55
CA ARG A 267 11.74 0.58 3.41
C ARG A 267 10.97 0.32 2.11
N PRO A 268 11.30 1.01 1.00
CA PRO A 268 12.24 2.12 0.90
C PRO A 268 11.72 3.39 1.59
N LEU A 269 12.55 4.43 1.67
CA LEU A 269 12.08 5.76 2.05
C LEU A 269 11.46 6.45 0.84
N LEU A 270 10.60 7.44 1.06
CA LEU A 270 9.91 8.14 -0.02
C LEU A 270 10.38 9.60 -0.08
N PRO A 271 11.11 10.03 -1.13
CA PRO A 271 11.67 11.38 -1.20
C PRO A 271 10.60 12.44 -1.41
N PHE A 272 10.70 13.53 -0.64
CA PHE A 272 9.82 14.69 -0.74
C PHE A 272 10.58 15.91 -1.27
N THR A 273 9.85 16.79 -1.94
CA THR A 273 10.38 17.98 -2.62
C THR A 273 9.55 19.23 -2.35
N ASN A 274 10.19 20.38 -2.58
CA ASN A 274 9.58 21.69 -2.66
C ASN A 274 9.62 22.28 -4.09
N GLU A 275 10.11 21.52 -5.07
CA GLU A 275 10.18 21.95 -6.48
C GLU A 275 8.81 21.94 -7.16
N ILE A 276 7.85 21.20 -6.61
CA ILE A 276 6.44 21.21 -7.03
C ILE A 276 5.73 22.32 -6.23
N PRO A 277 5.29 23.42 -6.87
CA PRO A 277 4.72 24.56 -6.16
C PRO A 277 3.31 24.28 -5.61
N GLU A 278 2.54 23.41 -6.27
CA GLU A 278 1.22 23.00 -5.78
C GLU A 278 1.32 22.03 -4.60
N ASN A 279 0.35 22.04 -3.67
CA ASN A 279 0.30 21.08 -2.55
C ASN A 279 -0.51 19.84 -2.95
N ASN A 280 0.02 19.06 -3.89
CA ASN A 280 -0.72 17.95 -4.53
C ASN A 280 -0.65 16.64 -3.76
N THR A 281 0.06 16.61 -2.63
CA THR A 281 0.24 15.41 -1.82
C THR A 281 -0.76 15.33 -0.67
N PHE A 282 -1.34 14.16 -0.49
CA PHE A 282 -2.31 13.85 0.56
C PHE A 282 -1.86 12.59 1.28
N ILE A 283 -2.12 12.53 2.59
CA ILE A 283 -1.80 11.38 3.40
C ILE A 283 -3.05 10.85 4.10
N LYS A 284 -3.05 9.56 4.35
CA LYS A 284 -4.05 8.85 5.12
C LYS A 284 -3.37 7.78 5.96
N ARG A 285 -3.96 7.50 7.10
CA ARG A 285 -3.53 6.43 8.03
C ARG A 285 -4.69 5.46 8.13
N VAL A 286 -4.61 4.30 7.48
CA VAL A 286 -5.81 3.46 7.27
C VAL A 286 -6.45 2.91 8.54
N PHE A 287 -5.73 2.89 9.67
CA PHE A 287 -6.25 2.48 10.97
C PHE A 287 -6.51 3.64 11.94
N LEU A 288 -6.16 4.88 11.57
CA LEU A 288 -6.32 6.08 12.41
C LEU A 288 -7.27 7.07 11.73
N ASN A 289 -7.71 8.09 12.49
CA ASN A 289 -8.45 9.23 11.97
C ASN A 289 -9.65 8.85 11.08
N ARG A 290 -10.32 7.73 11.39
CA ARG A 290 -11.45 7.20 10.59
C ARG A 290 -11.12 7.04 9.11
N ASN A 291 -9.86 6.70 8.78
CA ASN A 291 -9.38 6.48 7.41
C ASN A 291 -9.66 7.69 6.49
N GLN A 292 -9.49 8.91 7.01
CA GLN A 292 -9.73 10.16 6.26
C GLN A 292 -8.45 10.71 5.63
N TRP A 293 -8.59 11.34 4.46
CA TRP A 293 -7.50 12.03 3.77
C TRP A 293 -7.19 13.39 4.39
N ILE A 294 -5.91 13.72 4.49
CA ILE A 294 -5.41 15.02 4.94
C ILE A 294 -4.42 15.52 3.90
N GLN A 295 -4.56 16.76 3.43
CA GLN A 295 -3.56 17.37 2.55
C GLN A 295 -2.26 17.60 3.31
N PHE A 296 -1.13 17.15 2.76
CA PHE A 296 0.18 17.26 3.38
C PHE A 296 0.74 18.67 3.25
N LYS A 297 0.29 19.55 4.16
CA LYS A 297 0.62 20.97 4.16
C LYS A 297 0.75 21.49 5.59
N LYS A 298 1.61 22.50 5.79
CA LYS A 298 1.70 23.24 7.06
C LYS A 298 0.30 23.69 7.53
N GLY A 299 -0.02 23.45 8.80
CA GLY A 299 -1.31 23.76 9.41
C GLY A 299 -2.35 22.63 9.33
N ASN A 300 -2.18 21.67 8.42
CA ASN A 300 -3.03 20.48 8.33
C ASN A 300 -2.40 19.25 9.01
N VAL A 301 -1.07 19.20 9.05
CA VAL A 301 -0.30 18.11 9.65
C VAL A 301 0.65 18.70 10.69
N ASP A 302 0.52 18.23 11.92
CA ASP A 302 1.37 18.63 13.04
C ASP A 302 2.69 17.86 13.03
N ASP A 303 3.74 18.48 13.58
CA ASP A 303 5.04 17.86 13.88
C ASP A 303 5.77 17.12 12.75
N SER A 304 5.56 17.52 11.50
CA SER A 304 6.32 17.01 10.35
C SER A 304 7.65 17.75 10.15
N SER A 305 8.78 17.03 10.21
CA SER A 305 10.11 17.58 9.86
C SER A 305 10.19 18.01 8.40
N LEU A 306 9.55 17.26 7.49
CA LEU A 306 9.50 17.58 6.06
C LEU A 306 8.79 18.91 5.84
N LEU A 307 7.63 19.11 6.47
CA LEU A 307 6.91 20.38 6.37
C LEU A 307 7.69 21.52 7.02
N LYS A 308 8.36 21.30 8.16
CA LYS A 308 9.26 22.31 8.77
C LYS A 308 10.36 22.74 7.79
N ALA A 309 10.92 21.81 7.02
CA ALA A 309 11.88 22.04 5.94
C ALA A 309 11.27 22.58 4.63
N GLY A 310 9.95 22.73 4.54
CA GLY A 310 9.24 23.21 3.35
C GLY A 310 9.04 22.17 2.25
N LEU A 311 9.28 20.89 2.54
CA LEU A 311 9.09 19.76 1.63
C LEU A 311 7.66 19.26 1.76
N ASN A 312 6.80 19.62 0.80
CA ASN A 312 5.34 19.42 0.90
C ASN A 312 4.82 18.37 -0.08
N ASN A 313 5.66 17.88 -1.00
CA ASN A 313 5.21 17.00 -2.07
C ASN A 313 6.02 15.73 -2.18
N TYR A 314 5.34 14.60 -2.37
CA TYR A 314 5.91 13.38 -2.90
C TYR A 314 5.90 13.47 -4.43
N GLY A 315 7.07 13.49 -5.07
CA GLY A 315 7.18 13.73 -6.51
C GLY A 315 6.94 12.50 -7.37
N MET A 316 5.76 11.90 -7.25
CA MET A 316 5.32 10.79 -8.10
C MET A 316 5.21 11.24 -9.57
N GLY A 317 5.67 10.41 -10.49
CA GLY A 317 5.55 10.62 -11.94
C GLY A 317 4.50 9.71 -12.58
N ILE A 318 4.08 10.04 -13.80
CA ILE A 318 3.17 9.21 -14.61
C ILE A 318 3.54 9.27 -16.09
N THR A 319 3.32 8.17 -16.81
CA THR A 319 3.32 8.13 -18.28
C THR A 319 1.92 7.82 -18.78
N PHE A 320 1.50 8.47 -19.86
CA PHE A 320 0.16 8.29 -20.44
C PHE A 320 0.15 8.52 -21.96
N ASN A 321 -0.79 7.85 -22.62
CA ASN A 321 -1.09 8.04 -24.03
C ASN A 321 -2.08 9.19 -24.20
N VAL A 322 -1.73 10.19 -25.01
CA VAL A 322 -2.62 11.25 -25.49
C VAL A 322 -3.13 10.87 -26.87
N TYR A 323 -4.42 10.56 -26.98
CA TYR A 323 -5.03 10.17 -28.24
C TYR A 323 -5.33 11.39 -29.10
N LYS A 324 -5.14 11.26 -30.42
CA LYS A 324 -5.50 12.31 -31.39
C LYS A 324 -7.00 12.29 -31.64
N ASP A 325 -7.62 13.48 -31.68
CA ASP A 325 -9.01 13.68 -32.10
C ASP A 325 -9.26 13.08 -33.50
N GLU A 326 -10.50 12.67 -33.78
CA GLU A 326 -10.90 12.12 -35.09
C GLU A 326 -10.90 13.19 -36.19
#